data_AF-A0A6J5V5W6-F1
#
_entry.id   AF-A0A6J5V5W6-F1
#
_cell.length_a   1.000
_cell.length_b   1.000
_cell.length_c   1.000
_cell.angle_alpha   90.00
_cell.angle_beta   90.00
_cell.angle_gamma   90.00
#
_symmetry.space_group_name_H-M   'P 1'
#
loop_
_entity.id
_entity.type
_entity.pdbx_description
1 polymer ?
#
loop_
_entity_poly.entity_id
_entity_poly.type
_entity_poly.pdbx_seq_one_letter_code
_entity_poly.pdbx_strand_id
1 'polypeptide(L)' 'MLKQRKPEDIEAPFPWAAPKRATVHSLEYLHSNRIGTISGLVQCQKCDESYEISYDLRQKFT' A
#
# COMPACT_ATOMS: atom_id res chain seq x y z
N MET A 1 18.84 24.37 9.54
CA MET A 1 18.29 24.23 8.17
C MET A 1 16.90 23.62 8.29
N LEU A 2 15.83 24.42 8.11
CA LEU A 2 14.45 23.92 8.14
C LEU A 2 14.20 23.13 6.85
N LYS A 3 14.02 21.81 6.97
CA LYS A 3 13.71 20.94 5.83
C LYS A 3 12.31 21.29 5.35
N GLN A 4 12.19 21.90 4.17
CA GLN A 4 10.89 22.25 3.60
C GLN A 4 10.05 20.99 3.41
N ARG A 5 8.80 21.03 3.87
CA ARG A 5 7.85 19.91 3.71
C ARG A 5 7.50 19.79 2.23
N LYS A 6 7.60 18.58 1.69
CA LYS A 6 7.23 18.30 0.29
C LYS A 6 5.72 18.52 0.12
N PRO A 7 5.25 18.93 -1.07
CA PRO A 7 3.82 19.10 -1.34
C PRO A 7 3.06 17.78 -1.14
N GLU A 8 1.83 17.91 -0.65
CA GLU A 8 0.91 16.80 -0.39
C GLU A 8 0.31 16.26 -1.69
N ASP A 9 -0.19 17.15 -2.54
CA ASP A 9 -0.63 16.79 -3.88
C ASP A 9 0.59 16.64 -4.81
N ILE A 10 0.56 15.59 -5.64
CA ILE A 10 1.59 15.27 -6.62
C ILE A 10 0.94 14.84 -7.92
N GLU A 11 1.62 15.03 -9.04
CA GLU A 11 1.18 14.49 -10.32
C GLU A 11 1.11 12.96 -10.23
N ALA A 12 -0.05 12.40 -10.61
CA ALA A 12 -0.26 10.98 -10.60
C ALA A 12 0.58 10.34 -11.72
N PRO A 13 1.46 9.38 -11.42
CA PRO A 13 2.30 8.74 -12.45
C PRO A 13 1.49 7.86 -13.41
N PHE A 14 0.27 7.47 -13.02
CA PHE A 14 -0.64 6.65 -13.80
C PHE A 14 -2.09 7.11 -13.59
N PRO A 15 -3.01 6.88 -14.55
CA PRO A 15 -4.41 7.30 -14.43
C PRO A 15 -5.17 6.72 -13.23
N TRP A 16 -4.77 5.53 -12.75
CA TRP A 16 -5.36 4.86 -11.59
C TRP A 16 -4.63 5.16 -10.28
N ALA A 17 -3.59 5.99 -10.30
CA ALA A 17 -2.88 6.38 -9.09
C ALA A 17 -3.53 7.61 -8.45
N ALA A 18 -3.59 7.63 -7.12
CA ALA A 18 -4.05 8.81 -6.39
C ALA A 18 -3.03 9.97 -6.55
N PRO A 19 -3.46 11.21 -6.86
CA PRO A 19 -2.57 12.37 -7.01
C PRO A 19 -2.14 12.94 -5.65
N LYS A 20 -1.83 12.05 -4.70
CA LYS A 20 -1.44 12.40 -3.33
C LYS A 20 -0.21 11.62 -2.91
N ARG A 21 0.69 12.29 -2.20
CA ARG A 21 1.89 11.67 -1.62
C ARG A 21 1.48 10.64 -0.57
N ALA A 22 1.98 9.42 -0.74
CA ALA A 22 1.79 8.37 0.25
C ALA A 22 2.50 8.71 1.57
N THR A 23 1.87 8.33 2.69
CA THR A 23 2.50 8.33 4.01
C THR A 23 3.06 6.94 4.28
N VAL A 24 4.36 6.86 4.59
CA VAL A 24 5.03 5.60 4.95
C VAL A 24 4.95 5.43 6.46
N HIS A 25 4.36 4.33 6.91
CA HIS A 25 4.31 3.95 8.30
C HIS A 25 5.27 2.79 8.60
N SER A 26 5.74 2.70 9.85
CA SER A 26 6.54 1.55 10.31
C SER A 26 5.67 0.31 10.51
N LEU A 27 6.28 -0.88 10.48
CA LEU A 27 5.58 -2.13 10.77
C LEU A 27 4.95 -2.11 12.17
N GLU A 28 5.64 -1.55 13.16
CA GLU A 28 5.12 -1.39 14.52
C GLU A 28 3.89 -0.48 14.59
N TYR A 29 3.87 0.62 13.82
CA TYR A 29 2.67 1.47 13.72
C TYR A 29 1.49 0.67 13.14
N LEU A 30 1.71 -0.08 12.06
CA LEU A 30 0.66 -0.87 11.45
C LEU A 30 0.11 -1.91 12.43
N HIS A 31 1.00 -2.63 13.10
CA HIS A 31 0.63 -3.63 14.09
C HIS A 31 -0.14 -3.06 15.29
N SER A 32 0.36 -1.97 15.89
CA SER A 32 -0.32 -1.30 17.01
C SER A 32 -1.70 -0.75 16.64
N ASN A 33 -1.92 -0.42 15.36
CA ASN A 33 -3.23 -0.02 14.82
C ASN A 33 -4.08 -1.19 14.30
N ARG A 34 -3.69 -2.45 14.60
CA ARG A 34 -4.39 -3.68 14.16
C ARG A 34 -4.45 -3.84 12.64
N ILE A 35 -3.53 -3.24 11.92
CA ILE A 35 -3.32 -3.44 10.48
C ILE A 35 -2.29 -4.56 10.33
N GLY A 36 -2.77 -5.81 10.33
CA GLY A 36 -1.92 -7.00 10.25
C GLY A 36 -1.92 -7.71 8.91
N THR A 37 -2.95 -7.51 8.10
CA THR A 37 -3.15 -8.22 6.83
C THR A 37 -3.48 -7.23 5.73
N ILE A 38 -2.85 -7.41 4.56
CA ILE A 38 -3.24 -6.72 3.33
C ILE A 38 -3.80 -7.75 2.36
N SER A 39 -4.99 -7.47 1.84
CA SER A 39 -5.69 -8.31 0.88
C SER A 39 -5.89 -7.56 -0.42
N GLY A 40 -5.91 -8.28 -1.54
CA GLY A 40 -6.12 -7.72 -2.86
C GLY A 40 -6.71 -8.73 -3.83
N LEU A 41 -7.63 -8.25 -4.66
CA LEU A 41 -8.17 -9.02 -5.78
C LEU A 41 -7.19 -9.01 -6.94
N VAL A 42 -6.93 -10.18 -7.50
CA VAL A 42 -6.10 -10.37 -8.69
C VAL A 42 -6.85 -11.18 -9.73
N GLN A 43 -6.66 -10.87 -11.01
CA GLN A 43 -7.21 -11.65 -12.12
C GLN A 43 -6.09 -12.52 -12.73
N CYS A 44 -6.31 -13.83 -12.80
CA CYS A 44 -5.47 -14.69 -13.61
C CYS A 44 -5.96 -14.63 -15.06
N GLN A 45 -5.21 -13.96 -15.94
CA GLN A 45 -5.59 -13.83 -17.35
C GLN A 45 -5.64 -15.18 -18.11
N LYS A 46 -4.87 -16.18 -17.65
CA LYS A 46 -4.85 -17.51 -18.29
C LYS A 46 -6.10 -18.34 -17.95
N CYS A 47 -6.57 -18.23 -16.72
CA CYS A 47 -7.74 -18.99 -16.23
C CYS A 47 -9.05 -18.19 -16.39
N ASP A 48 -8.94 -16.88 -16.60
CA ASP A 48 -10.04 -15.92 -16.55
C ASP A 48 -10.83 -15.92 -15.22
N GLU A 49 -10.12 -16.12 -14.12
CA GLU A 49 -10.68 -16.17 -12.77
C GLU A 49 -10.05 -15.12 -11.85
N SER A 50 -10.87 -14.56 -10.96
CA SER A 50 -10.46 -13.63 -9.91
C SER A 50 -10.22 -14.37 -8.59
N TYR A 51 -9.14 -14.01 -7.90
CA TYR A 51 -8.80 -14.54 -6.59
C TYR A 51 -8.53 -13.39 -5.63
N GLU A 52 -8.91 -13.55 -4.36
CA GLU A 52 -8.42 -12.71 -3.29
C GLU A 52 -7.14 -13.31 -2.70
N ILE A 53 -6.06 -12.55 -2.73
CA ILE A 53 -4.80 -12.91 -2.10
C ILE A 53 -4.65 -12.05 -0.84
N SER A 54 -4.26 -12.68 0.26
CA SER A 54 -4.01 -12.01 1.53
C SER A 54 -2.58 -12.28 2.02
N TYR A 55 -1.95 -11.26 2.59
CA TYR A 55 -0.61 -11.34 3.17
C TYR A 55 -0.62 -10.86 4.62
N ASP A 56 -0.08 -11.67 5.53
CA ASP A 56 0.26 -11.24 6.88
C ASP A 56 1.55 -10.40 6.85
N LEU A 57 1.46 -9.17 7.34
CA LEU A 57 2.54 -8.19 7.31
C LEU A 57 3.71 -8.56 8.21
N ARG A 58 3.48 -9.26 9.32
CA ARG A 58 4.56 -9.68 10.20
C ARG A 58 5.34 -10.83 9.57
N GLN A 59 4.65 -11.84 9.07
CA GLN A 59 5.30 -12.96 8.39
C GLN A 59 6.06 -12.52 7.13
N LYS A 60 5.60 -11.49 6.43
CA LYS A 60 6.22 -11.03 5.19
C LYS A 60 7.48 -10.20 5.39
N PHE A 61 7.56 -9.43 6.47
CA PHE A 61 8.59 -8.40 6.70
C PHE A 61 9.44 -8.62 7.96
N THR A 62 9.29 -9.76 8.65
CA THR A 62 10.16 -10.22 9.74
C THR A 62 11.03 -11.37 9.25
#